data_AF-A0A522DA51-F1
#
_entry.id   AF-A0A522DA51-F1
#
_cell.length_a   1.000
_cell.length_b   1.000
_cell.length_c   1.000
_cell.angle_alpha   90.00
_cell.angle_beta   90.00
_cell.angle_gamma   90.00
#
_symmetry.space_group_name_H-M   'P 1'
#
loop_
_entity.id
_entity.type
_entity.pdbx_description
1 polymer ?
#
loop_
_entity_poly.entity_id
_entity_poly.type
_entity_poly.pdbx_seq_one_letter_code
_entity_poly.pdbx_strand_id
1 'polypeptide(L)'
;MLLNRIRGDFDRYQGGFTLVKYQPRDPRKLWHCFPISFREAENELVSDFRKLGRFSVSYLVAIATDRYLDEILQGKKNRHNYAKFSHYAIGRRIENGVICWELYWGDPGDTPRGKIHRRTNTG
;
A
#
# COMPACT_ATOMS: atom_id res chain seq x y z
N MET A 1 -1.61 5.03 -9.62
CA MET A 1 -2.63 4.92 -8.57
C MET A 1 -2.24 5.81 -7.40
N LEU A 2 -3.20 6.58 -6.85
CA LEU A 2 -3.01 7.49 -5.72
C LEU A 2 -2.43 6.79 -4.47
N LEU A 3 -2.97 5.64 -4.09
CA LEU A 3 -2.50 4.88 -2.92
C LEU A 3 -1.03 4.41 -3.05
N ASN A 4 -0.48 4.27 -4.27
CA ASN A 4 0.92 3.89 -4.45
C ASN A 4 1.89 4.99 -3.99
N ARG A 5 1.41 6.23 -3.83
CA ARG A 5 2.20 7.33 -3.27
C ARG A 5 2.46 7.12 -1.78
N ILE A 6 1.51 6.53 -1.04
CA ILE A 6 1.68 6.18 0.39
C ILE A 6 2.90 5.28 0.56
N ARG A 7 3.18 4.38 -0.40
CA ARG A 7 4.33 3.47 -0.36
C ARG A 7 5.65 4.20 -0.07
N GLY A 8 5.87 5.36 -0.69
CA GLY A 8 7.12 6.12 -0.54
C GLY A 8 7.30 6.75 0.84
N ASP A 9 6.18 7.00 1.53
CA ASP A 9 6.17 7.66 2.85
C ASP A 9 5.65 6.71 3.95
N PHE A 10 5.66 5.39 3.70
CA PHE A 10 4.92 4.45 4.53
C PHE A 10 5.36 4.45 6.01
N ASP A 11 6.62 4.78 6.27
CA ASP A 11 7.16 4.88 7.63
C ASP A 11 6.39 5.87 8.52
N ARG A 12 5.75 6.89 7.92
CA ARG A 12 4.89 7.85 8.65
C ARG A 12 3.55 7.28 9.08
N TYR A 13 3.18 6.12 8.55
CA TYR A 13 1.88 5.50 8.71
C TYR A 13 1.97 4.13 9.40
N GLN A 14 3.07 3.82 10.09
CA GLN A 14 3.18 2.57 10.84
C GLN A 14 2.20 2.56 12.03
N GLY A 15 1.41 1.49 12.11
CA GLY A 15 0.36 1.34 13.13
C GLY A 15 0.79 0.54 14.36
N GLY A 16 1.93 -0.18 14.28
CA GLY A 16 2.39 -1.07 15.33
C GLY A 16 1.31 -2.07 15.78
N PHE A 17 1.19 -2.23 17.10
CA PHE A 17 0.23 -3.14 17.74
C PHE A 17 -1.05 -2.42 18.21
N THR A 18 -1.53 -1.42 17.46
CA THR A 18 -2.78 -0.72 17.79
C THR A 18 -4.00 -1.28 17.06
N LEU A 19 -5.18 -0.87 17.52
CA LEU A 19 -6.44 -1.08 16.79
C LEU A 19 -6.43 -0.38 15.43
N VAL A 20 -7.31 -0.85 14.54
CA VAL A 20 -7.54 -0.24 13.24
C VAL A 20 -8.14 1.16 13.41
N LYS A 21 -7.47 2.16 12.84
CA LYS A 21 -7.90 3.55 12.75
C LYS A 21 -8.83 3.71 11.55
N TYR A 22 -10.00 4.27 11.81
CA TYR A 22 -11.00 4.59 10.79
C TYR A 22 -10.94 6.08 10.45
N GLN A 23 -11.50 6.41 9.29
CA GLN A 23 -11.62 7.79 8.83
C GLN A 23 -12.40 8.61 9.89
N PRO A 24 -11.93 9.81 10.29
CA PRO A 24 -12.58 10.63 11.33
C PRO A 24 -13.99 11.03 10.94
N ARG A 25 -14.98 11.02 11.84
CA ARG A 25 -16.36 11.38 11.48
C ARG A 25 -16.44 12.72 10.74
N ASP A 26 -17.31 12.78 9.73
CA ASP A 26 -17.65 14.02 9.04
C ASP A 26 -19.03 14.52 9.48
N PRO A 27 -19.10 15.40 10.51
CA PRO A 27 -20.37 15.91 11.01
C PRO A 27 -21.11 16.76 9.97
N ARG A 28 -20.42 17.28 8.95
CA ARG A 28 -21.00 18.11 7.90
C ARG A 28 -21.59 17.28 6.75
N LYS A 29 -21.39 15.95 6.77
CA LYS A 29 -21.89 15.00 5.75
C LYS A 29 -21.51 15.37 4.31
N LEU A 30 -20.30 15.90 4.14
CA LEU A 30 -19.69 16.25 2.86
C LEU A 30 -18.99 15.04 2.21
N TRP A 31 -18.79 13.96 2.96
CA TRP A 31 -18.22 12.73 2.42
C TRP A 31 -19.11 12.09 1.35
N HIS A 32 -18.47 11.74 0.25
CA HIS A 32 -19.08 10.98 -0.84
C HIS A 32 -18.62 9.53 -0.80
N CYS A 33 -19.56 8.59 -0.76
CA CYS A 33 -19.27 7.16 -0.87
C CYS A 33 -19.16 6.77 -2.35
N PHE A 34 -18.08 6.07 -2.71
CA PHE A 34 -17.90 5.55 -4.07
C PHE A 34 -17.24 4.17 -4.04
N PRO A 35 -17.57 3.29 -5.00
CA PRO A 35 -16.91 2.01 -5.14
C PRO A 35 -15.48 2.19 -5.68
N ILE A 36 -14.56 1.36 -5.20
CA ILE A 36 -13.18 1.28 -5.72
C ILE A 36 -12.89 -0.18 -6.04
N SER A 37 -12.36 -0.43 -7.24
CA SER A 37 -11.89 -1.75 -7.66
C SER A 37 -10.37 -1.70 -7.82
N PHE A 38 -9.68 -2.65 -7.18
CA PHE A 38 -8.24 -2.80 -7.28
C PHE A 38 -7.87 -3.94 -8.23
N ARG A 39 -6.80 -3.76 -8.99
CA ARG A 39 -6.14 -4.90 -9.65
C ARG A 39 -5.50 -5.78 -8.59
N GLU A 40 -5.19 -7.02 -8.95
CA GLU A 40 -4.64 -8.02 -8.03
C GLU A 40 -3.40 -7.51 -7.27
N ALA A 41 -2.45 -6.94 -8.01
CA ALA A 41 -1.26 -6.29 -7.48
C ALA A 41 -1.55 -5.11 -6.55
N GLU A 42 -2.54 -4.28 -6.87
CA GLU A 42 -2.94 -3.14 -6.05
C GLU A 42 -3.62 -3.61 -4.76
N ASN A 43 -4.38 -4.71 -4.83
CA ASN A 43 -5.05 -5.31 -3.69
C ASN A 43 -4.06 -5.89 -2.66
N GLU A 44 -2.96 -6.50 -3.10
CA GLU A 44 -1.89 -6.93 -2.19
C GLU A 44 -1.24 -5.74 -1.48
N LEU A 45 -0.89 -4.70 -2.23
CA LEU A 45 -0.29 -3.48 -1.67
C LEU A 45 -1.22 -2.85 -0.60
N VAL A 46 -2.50 -2.71 -0.92
CA VAL A 46 -3.50 -2.17 0.02
C VAL A 46 -3.65 -3.08 1.23
N SER A 47 -3.60 -4.39 1.04
CA SER A 47 -3.66 -5.36 2.14
C SER A 47 -2.47 -5.21 3.10
N ASP A 48 -1.26 -4.99 2.58
CA ASP A 48 -0.09 -4.74 3.41
C ASP A 48 -0.18 -3.42 4.17
N PHE A 49 -0.66 -2.35 3.52
CA PHE A 49 -0.87 -1.07 4.20
C PHE A 49 -1.84 -1.19 5.36
N ARG A 50 -2.89 -2.01 5.23
CA ARG A 50 -3.81 -2.29 6.33
C ARG A 50 -3.14 -3.08 7.46
N LYS A 51 -2.36 -4.11 7.11
CA LYS A 51 -1.67 -4.98 8.08
C LYS A 51 -0.64 -4.20 8.89
N LEU A 52 0.20 -3.42 8.21
CA LEU A 52 1.32 -2.69 8.82
C LEU A 52 0.88 -1.34 9.42
N GLY A 53 -0.04 -0.65 8.76
CA GLY A 53 -0.45 0.71 9.15
C GLY A 53 -1.66 0.76 10.08
N ARG A 54 -2.44 -0.32 10.16
CA ARG A 54 -3.67 -0.39 10.97
C ARG A 54 -4.67 0.72 10.59
N PHE A 55 -4.89 0.94 9.30
CA PHE A 55 -5.91 1.86 8.79
C PHE A 55 -6.99 1.12 8.00
N SER A 56 -8.22 1.65 7.98
CA SER A 56 -9.23 1.20 7.01
C SER A 56 -8.84 1.61 5.58
N VAL A 57 -9.32 0.89 4.57
CA VAL A 57 -9.08 1.24 3.15
C VAL A 57 -9.61 2.65 2.86
N SER A 58 -10.82 2.97 3.33
CA SER A 58 -11.41 4.31 3.18
C SER A 58 -10.52 5.40 3.77
N TYR A 59 -9.90 5.14 4.92
CA TYR A 59 -9.03 6.12 5.54
C TYR A 59 -7.71 6.27 4.77
N LEU A 60 -7.12 5.18 4.28
CA LEU A 60 -5.95 5.24 3.40
C LEU A 60 -6.25 6.06 2.14
N VAL A 61 -7.43 5.89 1.54
CA VAL A 61 -7.87 6.69 0.38
C VAL A 61 -8.00 8.17 0.75
N ALA A 62 -8.61 8.49 1.89
CA ALA A 62 -8.73 9.87 2.36
C ALA A 62 -7.35 10.51 2.60
N ILE A 63 -6.43 9.82 3.28
CA ILE A 63 -5.05 10.27 3.50
C ILE A 63 -4.35 10.51 2.17
N ALA A 64 -4.50 9.58 1.22
CA ALA A 64 -3.82 9.71 -0.06
C ALA A 64 -4.38 10.87 -0.88
N THR A 65 -5.69 11.10 -0.80
CA THR A 65 -6.38 12.19 -1.49
C THR A 65 -5.94 13.54 -0.94
N ASP A 66 -5.98 13.69 0.37
CA ASP A 66 -5.56 14.91 1.07
C ASP A 66 -4.11 15.30 0.76
N ARG A 67 -3.21 14.30 0.66
CA ARG A 67 -1.77 14.56 0.56
C ARG A 67 -1.20 14.58 -0.85
N TYR A 68 -1.75 13.78 -1.76
CA TYR A 68 -1.11 13.51 -3.06
C TYR A 68 -2.02 13.78 -4.26
N LEU A 69 -3.29 14.17 -4.06
CA LEU A 69 -4.18 14.45 -5.18
C LEU A 69 -3.65 15.62 -6.02
N ASP A 70 -3.22 16.70 -5.39
CA ASP A 70 -2.72 17.89 -6.08
C ASP A 70 -1.51 17.57 -6.97
N GLU A 71 -0.58 16.74 -6.50
CA GLU A 71 0.56 16.28 -7.32
C GLU A 71 0.12 15.52 -8.58
N ILE A 72 -0.96 14.75 -8.48
CA ILE A 72 -1.50 14.01 -9.62
C ILE A 72 -2.19 14.96 -10.59
N LEU A 73 -2.95 15.93 -10.08
CA LEU A 73 -3.67 16.90 -10.90
C LEU A 73 -2.72 17.90 -11.61
N GLN A 74 -1.58 18.22 -11.00
CA GLN A 74 -0.55 19.07 -11.58
C GLN A 74 0.34 18.31 -12.59
N GLY A 75 0.34 16.98 -12.58
CA GLY A 75 1.06 16.14 -13.52
C GLY A 75 0.46 16.13 -14.93
N LYS A 76 1.29 16.04 -15.98
CA LYS A 76 0.86 15.98 -17.39
C LYS A 76 -0.30 14.98 -17.60
N LYS A 77 -1.36 15.43 -18.30
CA LYS A 77 -2.64 14.78 -18.65
C LYS A 77 -2.62 13.34 -19.22
N ASN A 78 -1.45 12.72 -19.41
CA ASN A 78 -1.29 11.44 -20.13
C ASN A 78 -0.80 10.26 -19.27
N ARG A 79 -0.85 10.34 -17.94
CA ARG A 79 -0.53 9.17 -17.10
C ARG A 79 -1.82 8.47 -16.68
N HIS A 80 -2.04 7.28 -17.24
CA HIS A 80 -3.06 6.36 -16.75
C HIS A 80 -3.02 6.28 -15.23
N ASN A 81 -4.18 6.40 -14.57
CA ASN A 81 -4.28 6.37 -13.11
C ASN A 81 -3.86 5.02 -12.48
N TYR A 82 -3.58 4.00 -13.30
CA TYR A 82 -3.03 2.72 -12.87
C TYR A 82 -1.51 2.80 -12.82
N ALA A 83 -0.92 2.59 -11.64
CA ALA A 83 0.53 2.45 -11.56
C ALA A 83 0.89 1.03 -12.03
N LYS A 84 1.92 0.89 -12.87
CA LYS A 84 2.51 -0.43 -13.11
C LYS A 84 3.16 -0.89 -11.81
N PHE A 85 2.49 -1.77 -11.09
CA PHE A 85 3.05 -2.46 -9.93
C PHE A 85 3.72 -3.73 -10.44
N SER A 86 4.99 -3.62 -10.81
CA SER A 86 5.66 -4.67 -11.57
C SER A 86 6.31 -5.75 -10.72
N HIS A 87 6.63 -5.47 -9.46
CA HIS A 87 7.36 -6.41 -8.60
C HIS A 87 6.87 -6.34 -7.16
N TYR A 88 6.49 -7.51 -6.65
CA TYR A 88 6.16 -7.76 -5.26
C TYR A 88 6.78 -9.09 -4.86
N ALA A 89 7.44 -9.10 -3.70
CA ALA A 89 8.06 -10.30 -3.19
C ALA A 89 7.79 -10.45 -1.70
N ILE A 90 7.71 -11.70 -1.26
CA ILE A 90 7.64 -12.06 0.15
C ILE A 90 8.86 -12.91 0.47
N GLY A 91 9.70 -12.41 1.37
CA GLY A 91 10.79 -13.18 1.95
C GLY A 91 10.33 -13.90 3.21
N ARG A 92 10.82 -15.11 3.41
CA ARG A 92 10.76 -15.81 4.69
C ARG A 92 12.15 -16.22 5.10
N ARG A 93 12.54 -15.84 6.31
CA ARG A 93 13.78 -16.31 6.95
C ARG A 93 13.50 -16.82 8.36
N ILE A 94 14.36 -17.72 8.83
CA ILE A 94 14.36 -18.20 10.22
C ILE A 94 15.67 -17.69 10.83
N GLU A 95 15.56 -16.93 11.92
CA GLU A 95 16.69 -16.31 12.60
C GLU A 95 16.60 -16.64 14.09
N ASN A 96 17.55 -17.43 14.60
CA ASN A 96 17.56 -17.92 15.98
C ASN A 96 16.24 -18.59 16.42
N GLY A 97 15.63 -19.37 15.52
CA GLY A 97 14.35 -20.05 15.76
C GLY A 97 13.10 -19.16 15.58
N VAL A 98 13.26 -17.86 15.31
CA VAL A 98 12.16 -16.92 15.05
C VAL A 98 11.85 -16.88 13.55
N ILE A 99 10.57 -16.96 13.18
CA ILE A 99 10.12 -16.81 11.80
C ILE A 99 9.96 -15.31 11.49
N CYS A 100 10.74 -14.81 10.54
CA CYS A 100 10.68 -13.45 10.06
C CYS A 100 10.07 -13.42 8.65
N TRP A 101 9.05 -12.58 8.48
CA TRP A 101 8.45 -12.28 7.17
C TRP A 101 8.94 -10.93 6.68
N GLU A 102 9.34 -10.87 5.43
CA GLU A 102 9.83 -9.67 4.76
C GLU A 102 8.90 -9.34 3.60
N LEU A 103 8.35 -8.12 3.59
CA LEU A 103 7.47 -7.64 2.53
C LEU A 103 8.24 -6.68 1.66
N TYR A 104 8.29 -6.95 0.36
CA TYR A 104 9.00 -6.13 -0.61
C TYR A 104 8.01 -5.53 -1.60
N TRP A 105 7.81 -4.21 -1.54
CA TRP A 105 7.04 -3.45 -2.52
C TRP A 105 7.94 -2.98 -3.69
N GLY A 106 8.61 -3.94 -4.31
CA GLY A 106 9.60 -3.80 -5.37
C GLY A 106 10.36 -5.10 -5.56
N ASP A 107 11.34 -5.12 -6.47
CA ASP A 107 12.25 -6.26 -6.60
C ASP A 107 13.39 -6.11 -5.58
N PRO A 108 13.56 -7.06 -4.64
CA PRO A 108 14.67 -7.02 -3.70
C PRO A 108 16.01 -7.43 -4.34
N GLY A 109 16.06 -7.87 -5.60
CA GLY A 109 17.27 -8.41 -6.21
C GLY A 109 17.82 -9.58 -5.39
N ASP A 110 19.13 -9.54 -5.12
CA ASP A 110 19.86 -10.53 -4.30
C ASP A 110 19.94 -10.18 -2.81
N THR A 111 19.27 -9.10 -2.37
CA THR A 111 19.29 -8.61 -0.99
C THR A 111 18.82 -9.65 0.06
N PRO A 112 17.82 -10.51 -0.20
CA PRO A 112 17.26 -11.35 0.87
C PRO A 112 18.15 -12.55 1.22
N ARG A 113 18.37 -12.77 2.51
CA ARG A 113 19.17 -13.91 3.03
C ARG A 113 18.40 -15.24 3.11
N GLY A 114 17.15 -15.28 2.64
CA GLY A 114 16.21 -16.39 2.86
C GLY A 114 15.42 -16.79 1.61
N LYS A 115 14.40 -17.65 1.78
CA LYS A 115 13.56 -18.10 0.66
C LYS A 115 12.62 -16.97 0.24
N ILE A 116 12.73 -16.55 -1.01
CA ILE A 116 11.88 -15.51 -1.61
C ILE A 116 10.80 -16.18 -2.45
N HIS A 117 9.55 -15.78 -2.25
CA HIS A 117 8.48 -16.05 -3.19
C HIS A 117 8.23 -14.75 -3.96
N ARG A 118 8.62 -14.73 -5.23
CA ARG A 118 8.35 -13.62 -6.14
C ARG A 118 7.03 -13.87 -6.82
N ARG A 119 6.18 -12.85 -6.87
CA ARG A 119 5.00 -12.88 -7.72
C ARG A 119 5.44 -12.47 -9.13
N THR A 120 5.50 -13.41 -10.05
CA THR A 120 5.64 -13.07 -11.48
C THR A 120 4.28 -12.56 -11.96
N ASN A 121 4.26 -11.37 -12.55
CA ASN A 121 3.09 -10.89 -13.29
C ASN A 121 2.90 -11.81 -14.51
N THR A 122 2.20 -12.92 -14.34
CA THR A 122 1.56 -13.61 -15.47
C THR A 122 0.38 -12.73 -15.87
N GLY A 123 0.50 -12.11 -17.03
CA GLY A 123 -0.43 -11.10 -17.56
C GLY A 123 -1.80 -11.63 -17.89
#